data_AF-A0A917CBA4-F1
#
_entry.id   AF-A0A917CBA4-F1
#
_cell.length_a   1.000
_cell.length_b   1.000
_cell.length_c   1.000
_cell.angle_alpha   90.00
_cell.angle_beta   90.00
_cell.angle_gamma   90.00
#
_symmetry.space_group_name_H-M   'P 1'
#
loop_
_entity.id
_entity.type
_entity.pdbx_description
1 polymer ?
#
loop_
_entity_poly.entity_id
_entity_poly.type
_entity_poly.pdbx_seq_one_letter_code
_entity_poly.pdbx_strand_id
1 'polypeptide(L)'
;MKIGKVSEKNKSRFYSHHYHPSRNQSNLSKSILADPTMSIHNLDDDTVGDWIRMNTKRVDLIIDASLGLFALNLIEAILHALYKPRYEGNKNLRDDI
;
A
#
# COMPACT_ATOMS: atom_id res chain seq x y z
N MET A 1 -3.88 6.76 2.19
CA MET A 1 -2.54 6.63 1.55
C MET A 1 -1.84 5.42 2.12
N LYS A 2 -1.22 4.61 1.26
CA LYS A 2 -0.42 3.44 1.61
C LYS A 2 0.86 3.45 0.77
N ILE A 3 1.95 3.04 1.37
CA ILE A 3 3.30 2.89 0.84
C ILE A 3 3.68 1.41 1.03
N GLY A 4 4.45 0.90 0.07
CA GLY A 4 5.02 -0.43 0.21
C GLY A 4 6.10 -0.62 -0.83
N LYS A 5 7.04 -1.50 -0.52
CA LYS A 5 8.12 -1.90 -1.42
C LYS A 5 7.87 -3.24 -2.10
N VAL A 6 8.55 -3.43 -3.22
CA VAL A 6 8.70 -4.71 -3.90
C VAL A 6 10.16 -4.85 -4.36
N SER A 7 10.75 -6.02 -4.18
CA SER A 7 12.07 -6.31 -4.72
C SER A 7 11.98 -6.74 -6.18
N GLU A 8 13.09 -6.61 -6.91
CA GLU A 8 13.21 -7.01 -8.33
C GLU A 8 12.69 -8.43 -8.63
N LYS A 9 12.81 -9.34 -7.66
CA LYS A 9 12.39 -10.74 -7.77
C LYS A 9 10.88 -10.91 -7.96
N ASN A 10 10.07 -9.91 -7.65
CA ASN A 10 8.61 -9.96 -7.69
C ASN A 10 8.03 -9.02 -8.76
N LYS A 11 8.27 -9.35 -10.04
CA LYS A 11 7.83 -8.57 -11.21
C LYS A 11 6.30 -8.41 -11.33
N SER A 12 5.50 -9.28 -10.72
CA SER A 12 4.03 -9.26 -10.89
C SER A 12 3.38 -7.95 -10.43
N ARG A 13 3.83 -7.34 -9.32
CA ARG A 13 3.25 -6.11 -8.77
C ARG A 13 3.52 -4.85 -9.60
N PHE A 14 4.43 -4.95 -10.56
CA PHE A 14 4.68 -3.88 -11.54
C PHE A 14 3.61 -3.89 -12.64
N TYR A 15 3.12 -5.07 -13.03
CA TYR A 15 2.22 -5.23 -14.18
C TYR A 15 0.76 -5.52 -13.80
N SER A 16 0.49 -6.01 -12.59
CA SER A 16 -0.87 -6.37 -12.16
C SER A 16 -1.35 -5.51 -10.98
N HIS A 17 -2.48 -4.84 -11.20
CA HIS A 17 -3.21 -4.14 -10.17
C HIS A 17 -4.14 -5.12 -9.45
N HIS A 18 -3.63 -5.78 -8.41
CA HIS A 18 -4.45 -6.65 -7.56
C HIS A 18 -5.19 -5.84 -6.49
N TYR A 19 -6.20 -5.07 -6.91
CA TYR A 19 -7.06 -4.33 -5.96
C TYR A 19 -8.12 -5.20 -5.28
N HIS A 20 -8.41 -6.37 -5.84
CA HIS A 20 -9.42 -7.26 -5.26
C HIS A 20 -8.93 -7.90 -3.94
N PRO A 21 -9.71 -7.84 -2.83
CA PRO A 21 -9.29 -8.24 -1.49
C PRO A 21 -8.80 -9.69 -1.37
N SER A 22 -9.37 -10.62 -2.14
CA SER A 22 -9.09 -12.05 -2.02
C SER A 22 -7.70 -12.49 -2.50
N ARG A 23 -6.94 -11.62 -3.22
CA ARG A 23 -5.73 -12.05 -3.94
C ARG A 23 -4.39 -11.77 -3.23
N ASN A 24 -4.35 -11.01 -2.13
CA ASN A 24 -3.10 -10.72 -1.40
C ASN A 24 -3.33 -10.47 0.10
N GLN A 25 -2.37 -10.87 0.95
CA GLN A 25 -2.47 -10.77 2.42
C GLN A 25 -2.41 -9.32 2.96
N SER A 26 -1.81 -8.39 2.22
CA SER A 26 -1.71 -6.97 2.57
C SER A 26 -1.98 -6.13 1.31
N ASN A 27 -3.21 -5.62 1.19
CA ASN A 27 -3.62 -4.73 0.11
C ASN A 27 -4.39 -3.53 0.70
N LEU A 28 -4.27 -2.39 0.02
CA LEU A 28 -4.97 -1.15 0.38
C LEU A 28 -6.49 -1.36 0.48
N SER A 29 -7.05 -2.26 -0.33
CA SER A 29 -8.48 -2.58 -0.31
C SER A 29 -8.94 -3.17 1.02
N LYS A 30 -8.23 -4.15 1.60
CA LYS A 30 -8.55 -4.65 2.95
C LYS A 30 -8.50 -3.55 4.01
N SER A 31 -7.51 -2.66 3.93
CA SER A 31 -7.41 -1.53 4.87
C SER A 31 -8.58 -0.55 4.73
N ILE A 32 -9.03 -0.29 3.50
CA ILE A 32 -10.20 0.57 3.24
C ILE A 32 -11.48 -0.08 3.75
N LEU A 33 -11.71 -1.35 3.45
CA LEU A 33 -12.92 -2.08 3.88
C LEU A 33 -13.01 -2.23 5.40
N ALA A 34 -11.87 -2.32 6.08
CA ALA A 34 -11.81 -2.40 7.54
C ALA A 34 -11.86 -1.03 8.24
N ASP A 35 -11.88 0.09 7.51
CA ASP A 35 -11.87 1.44 8.08
C ASP A 35 -13.31 1.95 8.27
N PRO A 36 -13.79 2.14 9.53
CA PRO A 36 -15.17 2.56 9.77
C PRO A 36 -15.53 3.90 9.14
N THR A 37 -14.55 4.79 8.96
CA THR A 37 -14.80 6.10 8.33
C THR A 37 -15.07 5.98 6.83
N MET A 38 -14.70 4.86 6.21
CA MET A 38 -14.94 4.56 4.80
C MET A 38 -16.32 3.94 4.55
N SER A 39 -17.08 3.61 5.62
CA SER A 39 -18.42 3.02 5.51
C SER A 39 -19.40 3.90 4.72
N ILE A 40 -19.20 5.22 4.71
CA ILE A 40 -20.01 6.18 3.94
C ILE A 40 -20.02 5.90 2.42
N HIS A 41 -19.04 5.15 1.91
CA HIS A 41 -18.93 4.81 0.50
C HIS A 41 -19.60 3.48 0.15
N ASN A 42 -20.14 2.72 1.13
CA ASN A 42 -20.77 1.41 0.94
C ASN A 42 -19.94 0.46 0.04
N LEU A 43 -18.63 0.41 0.29
CA LEU A 43 -17.71 -0.42 -0.47
C LEU A 43 -17.75 -1.87 0.00
N ASP A 44 -17.58 -2.79 -0.95
CA ASP A 44 -17.42 -4.22 -0.77
C ASP A 44 -16.21 -4.75 -1.56
N ASP A 45 -16.02 -6.07 -1.55
CA ASP A 45 -14.88 -6.71 -2.20
C ASP A 45 -14.83 -6.50 -3.72
N ASP A 46 -15.98 -6.27 -4.35
CA ASP A 46 -16.12 -6.13 -5.80
C ASP A 46 -15.99 -4.66 -6.23
N THR A 47 -16.44 -3.72 -5.41
CA THR A 47 -16.48 -2.28 -5.73
C THR A 47 -15.25 -1.50 -5.25
N VAL A 48 -14.54 -1.97 -4.21
CA VAL A 48 -13.39 -1.26 -3.63
C VAL A 48 -12.27 -1.02 -4.63
N GLY A 49 -12.07 -1.93 -5.59
CA GLY A 49 -11.02 -1.81 -6.60
C GLY A 49 -11.24 -0.64 -7.56
N ASP A 50 -12.48 -0.44 -7.98
CA ASP A 50 -12.86 0.67 -8.84
C ASP A 50 -12.81 1.99 -8.08
N TRP A 51 -13.26 1.99 -6.83
CA TRP A 51 -13.14 3.15 -5.95
C TRP A 51 -11.68 3.60 -5.81
N ILE A 52 -10.74 2.68 -5.55
CA ILE A 52 -9.31 3.02 -5.46
C ILE A 52 -8.82 3.67 -6.76
N ARG A 53 -9.18 3.12 -7.91
CA ARG A 53 -8.74 3.64 -9.23
C ARG A 53 -9.26 5.06 -9.48
N MET A 54 -10.50 5.35 -9.07
CA MET A 54 -11.14 6.64 -9.32
C MET A 54 -10.73 7.72 -8.30
N ASN A 55 -10.41 7.32 -7.06
CA ASN A 55 -10.25 8.25 -5.94
C ASN A 55 -8.80 8.36 -5.44
N THR A 56 -7.86 7.60 -6.00
CA THR A 56 -6.46 7.63 -5.58
C THR A 56 -5.51 7.75 -6.77
N LYS A 57 -4.29 8.22 -6.49
CA LYS A 57 -3.19 8.22 -7.45
C LYS A 57 -2.11 7.25 -6.98
N ARG A 58 -1.56 6.49 -7.93
CA ARG A 58 -0.38 5.64 -7.71
C ARG A 58 0.84 6.36 -8.23
N VAL A 59 1.92 6.33 -7.45
CA VAL A 59 3.24 6.81 -7.83
C VAL A 59 4.21 5.66 -7.63
N ASP A 60 4.89 5.24 -8.69
CA ASP A 60 5.92 4.20 -8.63
C ASP A 60 7.30 4.87 -8.64
N LEU A 61 8.14 4.49 -7.67
CA LEU A 61 9.54 4.93 -7.60
C LEU A 61 10.42 3.75 -8.00
N ILE A 62 11.11 3.91 -9.13
CA ILE A 62 12.00 2.88 -9.68
C ILE A 62 13.43 3.23 -9.26
N ILE A 63 14.12 2.26 -8.67
CA ILE A 63 15.51 2.40 -8.24
C ILE A 63 16.35 1.31 -8.91
N ASP A 64 17.63 1.58 -9.11
CA ASP A 64 18.56 0.61 -9.68
C ASP A 64 18.71 -0.60 -8.75
N ALA A 65 18.58 -1.81 -9.31
CA ALA A 65 18.63 -3.05 -8.54
C ALA A 65 19.99 -3.28 -7.83
N SER A 66 21.08 -2.71 -8.37
CA SER A 66 22.41 -2.80 -7.78
C SER A 66 22.52 -2.12 -6.41
N LEU A 67 21.62 -1.18 -6.08
CA LEU A 67 21.55 -0.54 -4.76
C LEU A 67 21.05 -1.50 -3.66
N GLY A 68 20.41 -2.59 -4.05
CA GLY A 68 20.02 -3.69 -3.18
C GLY A 68 18.94 -3.35 -2.15
N LEU A 69 18.72 -4.29 -1.23
CA LEU A 69 17.63 -4.23 -0.24
C LEU A 69 17.82 -3.10 0.79
N PHE A 70 19.06 -2.74 1.10
CA PHE A 70 19.35 -1.67 2.05
C PHE A 70 18.79 -0.33 1.58
N ALA A 71 19.13 0.08 0.35
CA ALA A 71 18.62 1.33 -0.23
C ALA A 71 17.10 1.32 -0.35
N LEU A 72 16.52 0.20 -0.79
CA LEU A 72 15.06 0.03 -0.88
C LEU A 72 14.37 0.24 0.47
N ASN A 73 14.92 -0.34 1.55
CA ASN A 73 14.38 -0.19 2.90
C ASN A 73 14.54 1.24 3.42
N LEU A 74 15.69 1.87 3.16
CA LEU A 74 15.94 3.25 3.58
C LEU A 74 14.97 4.23 2.92
N ILE A 75 14.75 4.09 1.61
CA ILE A 75 13.79 4.92 0.87
C ILE A 75 12.37 4.72 1.41
N GLU A 76 11.94 3.47 1.63
CA GLU A 76 10.63 3.20 2.24
C GLU A 76 10.51 3.88 3.61
N ALA A 77 11.50 3.74 4.49
CA ALA A 77 11.47 4.37 5.81
C ALA A 77 11.38 5.91 5.73
N ILE A 78 12.13 6.54 4.83
CA ILE A 78 12.07 7.99 4.59
C ILE A 78 10.66 8.40 4.14
N LEU A 79 10.08 7.70 3.17
CA LEU A 79 8.75 8.00 2.67
C LEU A 79 7.69 7.82 3.76
N HIS A 80 7.80 6.78 4.59
CA HIS A 80 6.93 6.59 5.74
C HIS A 80 7.04 7.76 6.74
N ALA A 81 8.26 8.22 7.04
CA ALA A 81 8.48 9.33 7.96
C ALA A 81 7.94 10.67 7.43
N LEU A 82 8.16 10.95 6.13
CA LEU A 82 7.70 12.17 5.47
C LEU A 82 6.18 12.23 5.34
N TYR A 83 5.57 11.12 4.92
CA TYR A 83 4.18 11.12 4.49
C TYR A 83 3.20 10.55 5.52
N LYS A 84 3.68 9.84 6.55
CA LYS A 84 2.89 9.27 7.66
C LYS A 84 1.59 8.60 7.14
N PRO A 85 1.69 7.55 6.32
CA PRO A 85 0.56 7.11 5.55
C PRO A 85 -0.49 6.47 6.46
N ARG A 86 -1.76 6.84 6.22
CA ARG A 86 -2.91 6.40 7.01
C ARG A 86 -2.98 4.88 7.22
N TYR A 87 -2.61 4.11 6.20
CA TYR A 87 -2.76 2.65 6.17
C TYR A 87 -1.40 1.92 6.26
N GLU A 88 -0.60 2.28 7.27
CA GLU A 88 0.68 1.61 7.58
C GLU A 88 0.78 0.97 8.95
N GLY A 89 1.63 -0.05 8.99
CA GLY A 89 1.97 -0.79 10.20
C GLY A 89 0.92 -1.81 10.62
N ASN A 90 1.36 -2.84 11.33
CA ASN A 90 0.47 -3.53 12.26
C ASN A 90 0.22 -2.57 13.43
N LYS A 91 -1.03 -2.46 13.90
CA LYS A 91 -1.40 -1.61 15.05
C LYS A 91 -0.53 -1.85 16.30
N ASN A 92 0.17 -2.98 16.37
CA ASN A 92 1.01 -3.42 17.48
C ASN A 92 2.44 -2.80 17.50
N LEU A 93 2.78 -1.90 16.56
CA LEU A 93 4.10 -1.25 16.50
C LEU A 93 4.02 0.29 16.47
N ARG A 94 2.88 0.87 16.88
CA ARG A 94 2.84 2.29 17.18
C ARG A 94 3.36 2.44 18.60
N ASP A 95 4.56 2.97 18.74
CA ASP A 95 4.95 3.58 20.00
C ASP A 95 4.02 4.77 20.18
N ASP A 96 3.12 4.64 21.15
CA ASP A 96 2.33 5.74 21.66
C ASP A 96 3.30 6.78 22.24
N ILE A 97 3.56 7.84 21.47
CA ILE A 97 4.18 9.09 21.92
C ILE A 97 3.14 10.20 21.77
#